data_AF-A0A1G1WLE4-F1
#
_entry.id   AF-A0A1G1WLE4-F1
#
_cell.length_a   1.000
_cell.length_b   1.000
_cell.length_c   1.000
_cell.angle_alpha   90.00
_cell.angle_beta   90.00
_cell.angle_gamma   90.00
#
_symmetry.space_group_name_H-M   'P 1'
#
loop_
_entity.id
_entity.type
_entity.pdbx_description
1 polymer ?
#
loop_
_entity_poly.entity_id
_entity_poly.type
_entity_poly.pdbx_seq_one_letter_code
_entity_poly.pdbx_strand_id
1 'polypeptide(L)'
;MIRLLTLVFLCLTFLLSFSSVEAVLIPSSEYYDWGGWYKKPSANVSLSADVSTPRGLLPDSPFYFFKTLAERFDLLLTFNNKNKSEKLIRLAEERLSEAKYLLESKKYGKLPATLENYSRELITAKDSVSSSQEQDFMELSSQLEQTSAKHSLVLEKLDLVVPEENRASIKDSLSVSREIMDVSSDLLGKSPLSEELKQRLESLESLGILPTKEFESIRSLPTRRDVRDRLTILVGQNILPISDIKKVDQAQIDLFPNDFLRVLEVRKIYEYVKLQNEQPDTETFRKIEDYAKSFKAGYFVPVELKKWWIPVTRLRELKSTLRPDLVAGSLFVKDTDEYNRLQLILDSFKPDEQQLKEVDQWVAQNPGGVPPEHIQRIIALALNLGTTIEWKPPGEVLSQVNLGYPLVDKEE
;
A
#
# COMPACT_ATOMS: atom_id res chain seq x y z
N MET A 1 31.94 26.58 55.82
CA MET A 1 32.53 26.28 54.49
C MET A 1 32.71 24.78 54.23
N ILE A 2 33.26 24.00 55.18
CA ILE A 2 33.53 22.56 55.00
C ILE A 2 32.26 21.68 54.85
N ARG A 3 31.12 22.10 55.40
CA ARG A 3 29.83 21.37 55.27
C ARG A 3 29.07 21.62 53.97
N LEU A 4 29.43 22.66 53.20
CA LEU A 4 28.82 22.92 51.88
C LEU A 4 29.55 22.17 50.76
N LEU A 5 30.86 21.98 50.92
CA LEU A 5 31.69 21.23 49.96
C LEU A 5 31.38 19.72 49.96
N THR A 6 31.02 19.18 51.12
CA THR A 6 30.68 17.75 51.28
C THR A 6 29.32 17.39 50.67
N LEU A 7 28.36 18.34 50.63
CA LEU A 7 27.06 18.11 50.00
C LEU A 7 27.14 18.13 48.46
N VAL A 8 28.03 18.98 47.91
CA VAL A 8 28.28 19.05 46.46
C VAL A 8 29.03 17.81 45.96
N PHE A 9 29.95 17.26 46.75
CA PHE A 9 30.67 16.03 46.38
C PHE A 9 29.78 14.77 46.45
N LEU A 10 28.77 14.75 47.32
CA LEU A 10 27.83 13.64 47.45
C LEU A 10 26.73 13.65 46.37
N CYS A 11 26.39 14.81 45.80
CA CYS A 11 25.56 14.90 44.60
C CYS A 11 26.33 14.57 43.31
N LEU A 12 27.65 14.81 43.26
CA LEU A 12 28.46 14.49 42.07
C LEU A 12 28.74 13.00 41.91
N THR A 13 28.82 12.24 43.01
CA THR A 13 28.99 10.77 42.96
C THR A 13 27.68 10.02 42.69
N PHE A 14 26.53 10.62 43.00
CA PHE A 14 25.22 10.06 42.63
C PHE A 14 24.90 10.24 41.14
N LEU A 15 25.46 11.26 40.49
CA LEU A 15 25.34 11.50 39.04
C LEU A 15 26.39 10.74 38.20
N LEU A 16 27.27 9.95 38.81
CA LEU A 16 28.16 9.00 38.09
C LEU A 16 27.72 7.54 38.26
N SER A 17 26.56 7.32 38.87
CA SER A 17 25.86 6.03 38.90
C SER A 17 24.77 5.97 37.81
N PHE A 18 25.01 6.61 36.67
CA PHE A 18 24.21 6.36 35.47
C PHE A 18 24.42 4.91 35.07
N SER A 19 23.39 4.12 35.36
CA SER A 19 22.84 3.12 34.45
C SER A 19 23.89 2.47 33.58
N SER A 20 24.29 1.26 33.99
CA SER A 20 24.47 0.17 33.03
C SER A 20 23.33 0.31 32.01
N VAL A 21 23.65 0.85 30.83
CA VAL A 21 22.81 0.66 29.66
C VAL A 21 22.95 -0.83 29.42
N GLU A 22 22.11 -1.61 30.08
CA GLU A 22 21.71 -2.87 29.53
C GLU A 22 21.34 -2.54 28.09
N ALA A 23 22.11 -3.09 27.15
CA ALA A 23 21.69 -3.11 25.79
C ALA A 23 20.29 -3.72 25.83
N VAL A 24 19.27 -2.87 25.73
CA VAL A 24 17.93 -3.31 25.46
C VAL A 24 18.07 -3.98 24.10
N LEU A 25 18.23 -5.30 24.13
CA LEU A 25 18.00 -6.16 23.00
C LEU A 25 16.52 -6.00 22.74
N ILE A 26 16.15 -4.95 22.01
CA ILE A 26 14.79 -4.76 21.52
C ILE A 26 14.56 -5.98 20.63
N PRO A 27 13.73 -6.96 21.05
CA PRO A 27 13.45 -8.10 20.21
C PRO A 27 12.83 -7.58 18.91
N SER A 28 13.19 -8.19 17.78
CA SER A 28 12.75 -7.75 16.43
C SER A 28 11.23 -7.63 16.25
N SER A 29 10.45 -8.10 17.22
CA SER A 29 8.99 -7.95 17.29
C SER A 29 8.52 -6.54 17.67
N GLU A 30 9.29 -5.76 18.43
CA GLU A 30 8.87 -4.39 18.83
C GLU A 30 9.09 -3.34 17.73
N TYR A 31 9.91 -3.67 16.73
CA TYR A 31 10.20 -2.76 15.61
C TYR A 31 9.08 -2.71 14.57
N TYR A 32 8.26 -3.76 14.51
CA TYR A 32 7.10 -3.83 13.62
C TYR A 32 5.87 -3.52 14.44
N ASP A 33 5.66 -2.23 14.73
CA ASP A 33 4.42 -1.75 15.32
C ASP A 33 3.27 -2.02 14.33
N TRP A 34 2.40 -2.96 14.69
CA TRP A 34 1.11 -3.19 14.05
C TRP A 34 0.06 -2.14 14.47
N GLY A 35 0.45 -1.18 15.31
CA GLY A 35 -0.36 -0.15 15.94
C GLY A 35 -0.61 1.06 15.04
N GLY A 36 -1.72 1.02 14.32
CA GLY A 36 -2.29 2.18 13.63
C GLY A 36 -3.34 1.85 12.58
N TRP A 37 -3.38 0.60 12.11
CA TRP A 37 -4.17 0.18 10.92
C TRP A 37 -5.69 0.18 11.09
N TYR A 38 -6.20 0.56 12.27
CA TYR A 38 -7.62 0.74 12.50
C TYR A 38 -7.93 2.11 13.08
N LYS A 39 -7.71 3.16 12.29
CA LYS A 39 -8.67 4.27 12.34
C LYS A 39 -9.97 3.72 11.76
N LYS A 40 -10.93 3.42 12.63
CA LYS A 40 -12.28 3.02 12.22
C LYS A 40 -12.75 4.06 11.19
N PRO A 41 -12.99 3.67 9.91
CA PRO A 41 -13.41 4.63 8.91
C PRO A 41 -14.67 5.33 9.40
N SER A 42 -14.76 6.64 9.20
CA SER A 42 -15.99 7.37 9.48
C SER A 42 -17.13 6.71 8.69
N ALA A 43 -18.34 6.70 9.24
CA ALA A 43 -19.47 5.90 8.74
C ALA A 43 -19.93 6.20 7.29
N ASN A 44 -19.27 7.13 6.59
CA ASN A 44 -19.61 7.57 5.24
C ASN A 44 -18.54 7.20 4.18
N VAL A 45 -17.54 6.38 4.50
CA VAL A 45 -16.47 5.98 3.57
C VAL A 45 -16.90 4.77 2.73
N SER A 46 -16.83 4.87 1.40
CA SER A 46 -17.05 3.73 0.51
C SER A 46 -15.94 2.69 0.73
N LEU A 47 -16.31 1.51 1.24
CA LEU A 47 -15.35 0.46 1.64
C LEU A 47 -14.62 -0.22 0.47
N SER A 48 -15.06 0.02 -0.77
CA SER A 48 -14.42 -0.46 -1.99
C SER A 48 -14.34 0.62 -3.07
N ALA A 49 -13.14 0.84 -3.60
CA ALA A 49 -12.89 1.54 -4.84
C ALA A 49 -13.34 0.67 -6.01
N ASP A 50 -14.47 1.06 -6.59
CA ASP A 50 -14.93 0.56 -7.88
C ASP A 50 -15.51 1.70 -8.72
N VAL A 51 -15.58 1.49 -10.03
CA VAL A 51 -16.26 2.38 -10.97
C VAL A 51 -17.71 1.95 -11.17
N SER A 52 -18.58 2.92 -11.43
CA SER A 52 -19.97 2.63 -11.79
C SER A 52 -20.07 1.76 -13.05
N THR A 53 -21.16 1.00 -13.22
CA THR A 53 -21.42 0.28 -14.47
C THR A 53 -21.50 1.26 -15.65
N PRO A 54 -20.89 0.95 -16.80
CA PRO A 54 -20.95 1.83 -17.97
C PRO A 54 -22.40 1.99 -18.45
N ARG A 55 -22.74 3.18 -18.95
CA ARG A 55 -24.10 3.58 -19.30
C ARG A 55 -24.27 3.74 -20.81
N GLY A 56 -25.44 3.36 -21.32
CA GLY A 56 -25.80 3.57 -22.73
C GLY A 56 -24.96 2.71 -23.69
N LEU A 57 -24.52 3.31 -24.80
CA LEU A 57 -23.74 2.61 -25.82
C LEU A 57 -22.31 2.37 -25.34
N LEU A 58 -21.84 1.14 -25.51
CA LEU A 58 -20.49 0.72 -25.13
C LEU A 58 -19.50 0.88 -26.29
N PRO A 59 -18.18 0.97 -26.03
CA PRO A 59 -17.19 1.21 -27.07
C PRO A 59 -17.18 0.16 -28.18
N ASP A 60 -17.58 -1.08 -27.88
CA ASP A 60 -17.66 -2.17 -28.84
C ASP A 60 -18.83 -2.04 -29.84
N SER A 61 -19.84 -1.20 -29.55
CA SER A 61 -20.97 -0.93 -30.43
C SER A 61 -20.58 -0.10 -31.67
N PRO A 62 -21.11 -0.41 -32.87
CA PRO A 62 -20.88 0.41 -34.07
C PRO A 62 -21.49 1.82 -33.96
N PHE A 63 -22.46 2.01 -33.06
CA PHE A 63 -23.14 3.29 -32.84
C PHE A 63 -22.53 4.13 -31.73
N TYR A 64 -21.43 3.68 -31.11
CA TYR A 64 -20.77 4.37 -30.00
C TYR A 64 -20.42 5.84 -30.31
N PHE A 65 -20.13 6.16 -31.57
CA PHE A 65 -19.85 7.53 -32.00
C PHE A 65 -20.99 8.52 -31.65
N PHE A 66 -22.26 8.09 -31.65
CA PHE A 66 -23.39 8.94 -31.26
C PHE A 66 -23.33 9.34 -29.78
N LYS A 67 -22.91 8.42 -28.89
CA LYS A 67 -22.71 8.72 -27.46
C LYS A 67 -21.64 9.80 -27.31
N THR A 68 -20.47 9.59 -27.92
CA THR A 68 -19.35 10.54 -27.84
C THR A 68 -19.68 11.91 -28.43
N LEU A 69 -20.51 11.96 -29.48
CA LEU A 69 -20.97 13.21 -30.09
C LEU A 69 -21.91 13.98 -29.15
N ALA A 70 -22.88 13.29 -28.54
CA ALA A 70 -23.82 13.89 -27.61
C ALA A 70 -23.11 14.48 -26.37
N GLU A 71 -22.14 13.76 -25.81
CA GLU A 71 -21.35 14.22 -24.67
C GLU A 71 -20.50 15.45 -25.02
N ARG A 72 -19.89 15.48 -26.22
CA ARG A 72 -19.14 16.65 -26.69
C ARG A 72 -20.05 17.87 -26.85
N PHE A 73 -21.26 17.70 -27.40
CA PHE A 73 -22.23 18.80 -27.48
C PHE A 73 -22.65 19.29 -26.08
N ASP A 74 -22.88 18.38 -25.15
CA ASP A 74 -23.23 18.72 -23.77
C ASP A 74 -22.09 19.50 -23.07
N LEU A 75 -20.84 19.10 -23.27
CA LEU A 75 -19.67 19.83 -22.78
C LEU A 75 -19.52 21.22 -23.41
N LEU A 76 -19.77 21.36 -24.71
CA LEU A 76 -19.69 22.65 -25.42
C LEU A 76 -20.75 23.65 -24.92
N LEU A 77 -21.93 23.16 -24.55
CA LEU A 77 -23.03 23.97 -24.00
C LEU A 77 -22.87 24.24 -22.50
N THR A 78 -21.83 23.68 -21.85
CA THR A 78 -21.55 23.89 -20.44
C THR A 78 -20.57 25.04 -20.25
N PHE A 79 -21.10 26.24 -20.03
CA PHE A 79 -20.30 27.47 -19.92
C PHE A 79 -19.69 27.71 -18.53
N ASN A 80 -20.27 27.13 -17.48
CA ASN A 80 -19.75 27.28 -16.12
C ASN A 80 -18.55 26.33 -15.90
N ASN A 81 -17.41 26.87 -15.45
CA ASN A 81 -16.17 26.11 -15.26
C ASN A 81 -16.30 24.97 -14.25
N LYS A 82 -17.01 25.18 -13.13
CA LYS A 82 -17.29 24.12 -12.14
C LYS A 82 -18.09 22.99 -12.75
N ASN A 83 -19.25 23.30 -13.35
CA ASN A 83 -20.10 22.31 -13.99
C ASN A 83 -19.37 21.55 -15.11
N LYS A 84 -18.50 22.24 -15.84
CA LYS A 84 -17.68 21.65 -16.89
C LYS A 84 -16.65 20.67 -16.31
N SER A 85 -15.93 21.07 -15.26
CA SER A 85 -14.99 20.20 -14.55
C SER A 85 -15.68 18.94 -14.01
N GLU A 86 -16.81 19.10 -13.33
CA GLU A 86 -17.59 17.97 -12.82
C GLU A 86 -18.06 17.03 -13.93
N LYS A 87 -18.45 17.57 -15.09
CA LYS A 87 -18.82 16.76 -16.27
C LYS A 87 -17.61 15.98 -16.78
N LEU A 88 -16.45 16.60 -16.90
CA LEU A 88 -15.22 15.94 -17.34
C LEU A 88 -14.80 14.82 -16.37
N ILE A 89 -14.92 15.04 -15.05
CA ILE A 89 -14.69 14.00 -14.03
C ILE A 89 -15.64 12.81 -14.22
N ARG A 90 -16.94 13.07 -14.45
CA ARG A 90 -17.93 12.01 -14.72
C ARG A 90 -17.67 11.27 -16.02
N LEU A 91 -17.18 11.96 -17.06
CA LEU A 91 -16.79 11.32 -18.31
C LEU A 91 -15.54 10.47 -18.16
N ALA A 92 -14.55 10.92 -17.37
CA ALA A 92 -13.40 10.08 -17.03
C ALA A 92 -13.84 8.79 -16.33
N GLU A 93 -14.70 8.88 -15.31
CA GLU A 93 -15.29 7.70 -14.65
C GLU A 93 -15.97 6.75 -15.65
N GLU A 94 -16.77 7.31 -16.57
CA GLU A 94 -17.45 6.55 -17.62
C GLU A 94 -16.47 5.85 -18.58
N ARG A 95 -15.37 6.51 -18.98
CA ARG A 95 -14.34 5.88 -19.82
C ARG A 95 -13.61 4.77 -19.06
N LEU A 96 -13.35 4.95 -17.75
CA LEU A 96 -12.72 3.92 -16.95
C LEU A 96 -13.64 2.70 -16.75
N SER A 97 -14.95 2.91 -16.57
CA SER A 97 -15.91 1.80 -16.49
C SER A 97 -16.07 1.04 -17.81
N GLU A 98 -16.04 1.75 -18.93
CA GLU A 98 -15.98 1.14 -20.25
C GLU A 98 -14.70 0.35 -20.47
N ALA A 99 -13.55 0.86 -20.02
CA ALA A 99 -12.27 0.14 -20.08
C ALA A 99 -12.32 -1.15 -19.25
N LYS A 100 -12.87 -1.09 -18.03
CA LYS A 100 -13.13 -2.27 -17.19
C LYS A 100 -14.01 -3.30 -17.92
N TYR A 101 -15.12 -2.87 -18.52
CA TYR A 101 -16.00 -3.75 -19.30
C TYR A 101 -15.27 -4.40 -20.49
N LEU A 102 -14.46 -3.65 -21.23
CA LEU A 102 -13.68 -4.18 -22.36
C LEU A 102 -12.69 -5.26 -21.90
N LEU A 103 -12.04 -5.08 -20.75
CA LEU A 103 -11.14 -6.07 -20.14
C LEU A 103 -11.89 -7.34 -19.75
N GLU A 104 -12.99 -7.20 -19.01
CA GLU A 104 -13.84 -8.33 -18.57
C GLU A 104 -14.41 -9.11 -19.77
N SER A 105 -14.76 -8.40 -20.83
CA SER A 105 -15.27 -8.99 -22.08
C SER A 105 -14.17 -9.50 -23.03
N LYS A 106 -12.90 -9.42 -22.64
CA LYS A 106 -11.72 -9.77 -23.46
C LYS A 106 -11.68 -9.07 -24.83
N LYS A 107 -12.20 -7.84 -24.91
CA LYS A 107 -12.27 -7.00 -26.13
C LYS A 107 -11.16 -5.94 -26.12
N TYR A 108 -9.91 -6.39 -26.09
CA TYR A 108 -8.75 -5.53 -25.87
C TYR A 108 -8.48 -4.50 -27.00
N GLY A 109 -8.93 -4.75 -28.23
CA GLY A 109 -8.63 -3.89 -29.37
C GLY A 109 -9.10 -2.42 -29.24
N LYS A 110 -10.08 -2.13 -28.38
CA LYS A 110 -10.56 -0.76 -28.12
C LYS A 110 -10.04 -0.18 -26.80
N LEU A 111 -9.36 -0.99 -25.98
CA LEU A 111 -8.92 -0.61 -24.64
C LEU A 111 -7.94 0.59 -24.64
N PRO A 112 -6.88 0.62 -25.46
CA PRO A 112 -5.95 1.75 -25.45
C PRO A 112 -6.63 3.09 -25.75
N ALA A 113 -7.49 3.13 -26.76
CA ALA A 113 -8.21 4.35 -27.14
C ALA A 113 -9.21 4.80 -26.05
N THR A 114 -9.88 3.86 -25.38
CA THR A 114 -10.77 4.17 -24.26
C THR A 114 -9.98 4.75 -23.07
N LEU A 115 -8.83 4.18 -22.74
CA LEU A 115 -7.94 4.66 -21.67
C LEU A 115 -7.27 6.00 -22.00
N GLU A 116 -6.94 6.24 -23.26
CA GLU A 116 -6.44 7.55 -23.71
C GLU A 116 -7.51 8.64 -23.53
N ASN A 117 -8.77 8.34 -23.90
CA ASN A 117 -9.88 9.25 -23.66
C ASN A 117 -10.09 9.50 -22.16
N TYR A 118 -10.05 8.46 -21.33
CA TYR A 118 -10.07 8.58 -19.86
C TYR A 118 -9.02 9.58 -19.37
N SER A 119 -7.76 9.39 -19.75
CA SER A 119 -6.65 10.25 -19.34
C SER A 119 -6.87 11.69 -19.80
N ARG A 120 -7.35 11.89 -21.04
CA ARG A 120 -7.63 13.21 -21.60
C ARG A 120 -8.73 13.95 -20.84
N GLU A 121 -9.84 13.29 -20.52
CA GLU A 121 -10.94 13.92 -19.76
C GLU A 121 -10.46 14.32 -18.36
N LEU A 122 -9.68 13.47 -17.69
CA LEU A 122 -9.19 13.75 -16.34
C LEU A 122 -8.14 14.89 -16.32
N ILE A 123 -7.24 14.94 -17.30
CA ILE A 123 -6.28 16.05 -17.47
C ILE A 123 -7.03 17.36 -17.75
N THR A 124 -8.04 17.33 -18.62
CA THR A 124 -8.85 18.52 -18.93
C THR A 124 -9.62 18.99 -17.71
N ALA A 125 -10.13 18.06 -16.88
CA ALA A 125 -10.75 18.39 -15.61
C ALA A 125 -9.76 19.11 -14.69
N LYS A 126 -8.54 18.57 -14.50
CA LYS A 126 -7.47 19.23 -13.74
C LYS A 126 -7.22 20.66 -14.21
N ASP A 127 -7.03 20.86 -15.51
CA ASP A 127 -6.73 22.19 -16.07
C ASP A 127 -7.87 23.19 -15.86
N SER A 128 -9.12 22.70 -15.88
CA SER A 128 -10.29 23.53 -15.58
C SER A 128 -10.37 23.95 -14.12
N VAL A 129 -9.86 23.14 -13.18
CA VAL A 129 -9.79 23.50 -11.75
C VAL A 129 -8.79 24.62 -11.52
N SER A 130 -7.62 24.58 -12.16
CA SER A 130 -6.64 25.67 -12.10
C SER A 130 -7.16 27.01 -12.63
N SER A 131 -8.22 26.98 -13.44
CA SER A 131 -8.88 28.16 -14.03
C SER A 131 -10.22 28.50 -13.38
N SER A 132 -10.57 27.84 -12.26
CA SER A 132 -11.84 28.02 -11.56
C SER A 132 -11.79 29.22 -10.60
N GLN A 133 -12.97 29.69 -10.17
CA GLN A 133 -13.06 30.74 -9.15
C GLN A 133 -12.62 30.18 -7.79
N GLU A 134 -12.08 31.03 -6.91
CA GLU A 134 -11.55 30.63 -5.61
C GLU A 134 -12.56 29.84 -4.76
N GLN A 135 -13.84 30.21 -4.83
CA GLN A 135 -14.92 29.50 -4.12
C GLN A 135 -15.12 28.05 -4.60
N ASP A 136 -14.94 27.80 -5.91
CA ASP A 136 -15.11 26.46 -6.50
C ASP A 136 -13.81 25.64 -6.47
N PHE A 137 -12.66 26.32 -6.37
CA PHE A 137 -11.34 25.72 -6.47
C PHE A 137 -11.10 24.62 -5.43
N MET A 138 -11.44 24.86 -4.16
CA MET A 138 -11.23 23.88 -3.09
C MET A 138 -12.14 22.66 -3.23
N GLU A 139 -13.41 22.88 -3.59
CA GLU A 139 -14.38 21.80 -3.79
C GLU A 139 -13.97 20.92 -4.98
N LEU A 140 -13.62 21.51 -6.11
CA LEU A 140 -13.18 20.79 -7.29
C LEU A 140 -11.85 20.08 -7.08
N SER A 141 -10.90 20.68 -6.35
CA SER A 141 -9.63 20.04 -6.00
C SER A 141 -9.85 18.81 -5.12
N SER A 142 -10.77 18.91 -4.14
CA SER A 142 -11.15 17.76 -3.31
C SER A 142 -11.83 16.67 -4.13
N GLN A 143 -12.74 17.03 -5.03
CA GLN A 143 -13.41 16.07 -5.90
C GLN A 143 -12.43 15.35 -6.85
N LEU A 144 -11.47 16.08 -7.43
CA LEU A 144 -10.41 15.50 -8.25
C LEU A 144 -9.53 14.55 -7.45
N GLU A 145 -9.13 14.92 -6.24
CA GLU A 145 -8.33 14.05 -5.38
C GLU A 145 -9.08 12.75 -5.05
N GLN A 146 -10.34 12.84 -4.63
CA GLN A 146 -11.15 11.66 -4.31
C GLN A 146 -11.35 10.76 -5.54
N THR A 147 -11.61 11.37 -6.70
CA THR A 147 -11.85 10.64 -7.94
C THR A 147 -10.58 9.96 -8.44
N SER A 148 -9.45 10.68 -8.46
CA SER A 148 -8.16 10.15 -8.87
C SER A 148 -7.61 9.10 -7.90
N ALA A 149 -7.89 9.20 -6.60
CA ALA A 149 -7.59 8.15 -5.62
C ALA A 149 -8.36 6.86 -5.92
N LYS A 150 -9.66 6.97 -6.22
CA LYS A 150 -10.50 5.83 -6.62
C LYS A 150 -10.05 5.21 -7.94
N HIS A 151 -9.86 6.04 -8.97
CA HIS A 151 -9.49 5.60 -10.31
C HIS A 151 -8.13 4.92 -10.33
N SER A 152 -7.14 5.45 -9.60
CA SER A 152 -5.82 4.83 -9.50
C SER A 152 -5.88 3.47 -8.81
N LEU A 153 -6.70 3.27 -7.78
CA LEU A 153 -6.92 1.93 -7.21
C LEU A 153 -7.55 0.96 -8.21
N VAL A 154 -8.58 1.41 -8.94
CA VAL A 154 -9.21 0.58 -9.98
C VAL A 154 -8.18 0.19 -11.05
N LEU A 155 -7.40 1.15 -11.55
CA LEU A 155 -6.36 0.90 -12.54
C LEU A 155 -5.25 -0.03 -12.03
N GLU A 156 -4.89 0.05 -10.75
CA GLU A 156 -3.96 -0.92 -10.15
C GLU A 156 -4.54 -2.33 -10.10
N LYS A 157 -5.81 -2.48 -9.72
CA LYS A 157 -6.49 -3.78 -9.77
C LYS A 157 -6.54 -4.33 -11.19
N LEU A 158 -6.81 -3.48 -12.17
CA LEU A 158 -6.81 -3.86 -13.58
C LEU A 158 -5.40 -4.24 -14.08
N ASP A 159 -4.35 -3.53 -13.66
CA ASP A 159 -2.96 -3.86 -13.97
C ASP A 159 -2.59 -5.25 -13.47
N LEU A 160 -3.19 -5.74 -12.39
CA LEU A 160 -2.92 -7.08 -11.85
C LEU A 160 -3.48 -8.22 -12.71
N VAL A 161 -4.55 -7.98 -13.47
CA VAL A 161 -5.31 -9.03 -14.19
C VAL A 161 -5.25 -8.90 -15.71
N VAL A 162 -4.74 -7.77 -16.22
CA VAL A 162 -4.64 -7.52 -17.65
C VAL A 162 -3.46 -8.31 -18.26
N PRO A 163 -3.63 -8.89 -19.47
CA PRO A 163 -2.52 -9.50 -20.21
C PRO A 163 -1.35 -8.51 -20.43
N GLU A 164 -0.12 -9.03 -20.44
CA GLU A 164 1.11 -8.22 -20.55
C GLU A 164 1.08 -7.22 -21.72
N GLU A 165 0.58 -7.66 -22.89
CA GLU A 165 0.44 -6.86 -24.11
C GLU A 165 -0.41 -5.58 -23.94
N ASN A 166 -1.30 -5.55 -22.95
CA ASN A 166 -2.22 -4.45 -22.69
C ASN A 166 -1.86 -3.66 -21.41
N ARG A 167 -0.83 -4.09 -20.64
CA ARG A 167 -0.41 -3.42 -19.40
C ARG A 167 0.06 -1.99 -19.60
N ALA A 168 0.71 -1.69 -20.74
CA ALA A 168 1.28 -0.37 -21.01
C ALA A 168 0.22 0.74 -20.90
N SER A 169 -0.92 0.61 -21.59
CA SER A 169 -1.99 1.62 -21.55
C SER A 169 -2.61 1.78 -20.15
N ILE A 170 -2.70 0.70 -19.37
CA ILE A 170 -3.17 0.76 -17.98
C ILE A 170 -2.18 1.53 -17.11
N LYS A 171 -0.87 1.25 -17.25
CA LYS A 171 0.20 1.94 -16.51
C LYS A 171 0.26 3.43 -16.84
N ASP A 172 0.08 3.80 -18.11
CA ASP A 172 0.04 5.20 -18.54
C ASP A 172 -1.14 5.94 -17.89
N SER A 173 -2.35 5.38 -17.96
CA SER A 173 -3.52 5.93 -17.29
C SER A 173 -3.41 5.96 -15.76
N LEU A 174 -2.76 4.96 -15.16
CA LEU A 174 -2.47 4.93 -13.73
C LEU A 174 -1.51 6.06 -13.33
N SER A 175 -0.48 6.32 -14.16
CA SER A 175 0.45 7.43 -13.95
C SER A 175 -0.28 8.76 -13.97
N VAL A 176 -1.17 8.98 -14.96
CA VAL A 176 -2.01 10.19 -15.04
C VAL A 176 -2.88 10.34 -13.79
N SER A 177 -3.54 9.26 -13.35
CA SER A 177 -4.38 9.29 -12.16
C SER A 177 -3.58 9.65 -10.89
N ARG A 178 -2.37 9.11 -10.74
CA ARG A 178 -1.49 9.43 -9.59
C ARG A 178 -0.99 10.86 -9.63
N GLU A 179 -0.57 11.34 -10.80
CA GLU A 179 -0.12 12.74 -10.96
C GLU A 179 -1.24 13.71 -10.60
N ILE A 180 -2.47 13.44 -11.05
CA ILE A 180 -3.62 14.29 -10.74
C ILE A 180 -3.95 14.23 -9.24
N MET A 181 -3.87 13.05 -8.61
CA MET A 181 -4.03 12.91 -7.17
C MET A 181 -2.97 13.73 -6.41
N ASP A 182 -1.70 13.64 -6.82
CA ASP A 182 -0.60 14.36 -6.18
C ASP A 182 -0.79 15.87 -6.29
N VAL A 183 -1.07 16.36 -7.50
CA VAL A 183 -1.34 17.79 -7.74
C VAL A 183 -2.55 18.25 -6.93
N SER A 184 -3.64 17.49 -6.91
CA SER A 184 -4.83 17.85 -6.13
C SER A 184 -4.55 17.88 -4.62
N SER A 185 -3.77 16.94 -4.08
CA SER A 185 -3.32 16.98 -2.68
C SER A 185 -2.48 18.23 -2.39
N ASP A 186 -1.57 18.61 -3.30
CA ASP A 186 -0.72 19.79 -3.16
C ASP A 186 -1.56 21.09 -3.19
N LEU A 187 -2.55 21.17 -4.09
CA LEU A 187 -3.48 22.31 -4.18
C LEU A 187 -4.35 22.44 -2.92
N LEU A 188 -4.64 21.33 -2.23
CA LEU A 188 -5.35 21.31 -0.95
C LEU A 188 -4.45 21.63 0.26
N GLY A 189 -3.16 21.91 0.04
CA GLY A 189 -2.19 22.22 1.10
C GLY A 189 -1.84 21.03 1.98
N LYS A 190 -2.03 19.80 1.50
CA LYS A 190 -1.64 18.59 2.24
C LYS A 190 -0.13 18.44 2.25
N SER A 191 0.39 17.79 3.29
CA SER A 191 1.83 17.47 3.37
C SER A 191 2.25 16.61 2.16
N PRO A 192 3.39 16.94 1.50
CA PRO A 192 4.01 16.09 0.48
C PRO A 192 4.38 14.70 1.00
N LEU A 193 4.80 14.62 2.27
CA LEU A 193 5.04 13.36 2.97
C LEU A 193 3.82 13.01 3.79
N SER A 194 3.14 11.92 3.44
CA SER A 194 2.16 11.27 4.32
C SER A 194 2.81 10.81 5.62
N GLU A 195 2.00 10.66 6.66
CA GLU A 195 2.51 10.22 7.97
C GLU A 195 3.06 8.79 7.87
N GLU A 196 2.36 7.89 7.16
CA GLU A 196 2.78 6.51 6.94
C GLU A 196 4.10 6.43 6.14
N LEU A 197 4.29 7.31 5.15
CA LEU A 197 5.55 7.37 4.41
C LEU A 197 6.68 7.91 5.29
N LYS A 198 6.41 8.96 6.07
CA LYS A 198 7.41 9.56 6.96
C LYS A 198 7.93 8.52 7.97
N GLN A 199 7.03 7.84 8.66
CA GLN A 199 7.38 6.76 9.59
C GLN A 199 8.18 5.65 8.90
N ARG A 200 7.78 5.29 7.67
CA ARG A 200 8.53 4.31 6.88
C ARG A 200 9.94 4.78 6.55
N LEU A 201 10.13 6.04 6.15
CA LEU A 201 11.45 6.58 5.83
C LEU A 201 12.34 6.70 7.08
N GLU A 202 11.78 7.10 8.22
CA GLU A 202 12.48 7.10 9.53
C GLU A 202 12.92 5.68 9.93
N SER A 203 12.04 4.69 9.71
CA SER A 203 12.38 3.28 9.91
C SER A 203 13.56 2.86 9.03
N LEU A 204 13.48 3.14 7.72
CA LEU A 204 14.55 2.80 6.79
C LEU A 204 15.88 3.50 7.08
N GLU A 205 15.83 4.74 7.58
CA GLU A 205 17.00 5.45 8.07
C GLU A 205 17.61 4.75 9.27
N SER A 206 16.80 4.41 10.27
CA SER A 206 17.27 3.72 11.47
C SER A 206 17.85 2.32 11.18
N LEU A 207 17.42 1.66 10.10
CA LEU A 207 17.96 0.39 9.59
C LEU A 207 19.23 0.55 8.72
N GLY A 208 19.69 1.78 8.49
CA GLY A 208 20.82 2.06 7.60
C GLY A 208 20.57 1.73 6.14
N ILE A 209 19.30 1.55 5.74
CA ILE A 209 18.90 1.32 4.35
C ILE A 209 18.85 2.65 3.61
N LEU A 210 18.29 3.68 4.27
CA LEU A 210 18.20 5.04 3.73
C LEU A 210 19.22 5.95 4.42
N PRO A 211 20.19 6.55 3.71
CA PRO A 211 21.12 7.50 4.33
C PRO A 211 20.40 8.74 4.89
N THR A 212 20.84 9.29 6.03
CA THR A 212 20.26 10.51 6.63
C THR A 212 20.18 11.68 5.66
N LYS A 213 21.24 11.91 4.86
CA LYS A 213 21.23 12.97 3.84
C LYS A 213 20.13 12.76 2.79
N GLU A 214 19.87 11.51 2.44
CA GLU A 214 18.83 11.14 1.48
C GLU A 214 17.44 11.36 2.10
N PHE A 215 17.24 10.94 3.35
CA PHE A 215 16.02 11.19 4.10
C PHE A 215 15.68 12.68 4.22
N GLU A 216 16.65 13.51 4.63
CA GLU A 216 16.48 14.97 4.72
C GLU A 216 16.21 15.61 3.35
N SER A 217 16.84 15.09 2.30
CA SER A 217 16.56 15.53 0.92
C SER A 217 15.12 15.23 0.51
N ILE A 218 14.57 14.06 0.86
CA ILE A 218 13.16 13.73 0.56
C ILE A 218 12.21 14.59 1.39
N ARG A 219 12.50 14.77 2.67
CA ARG A 219 11.67 15.53 3.63
C ARG A 219 11.51 17.00 3.25
N SER A 220 12.50 17.56 2.57
CA SER A 220 12.53 18.96 2.13
C SER A 220 11.89 19.21 0.77
N LEU A 221 11.40 18.18 0.08
CA LEU A 221 10.76 18.34 -1.23
C LEU A 221 9.42 19.06 -1.10
N PRO A 222 9.12 20.01 -1.99
CA PRO A 222 7.99 20.92 -1.82
C PRO A 222 6.65 20.31 -2.23
N THR A 223 6.65 19.30 -3.11
CA THR A 223 5.42 18.73 -3.67
C THR A 223 5.39 17.22 -3.55
N ARG A 224 4.18 16.64 -3.50
CA ARG A 224 4.00 15.19 -3.46
C ARG A 224 4.55 14.50 -4.71
N ARG A 225 4.47 15.18 -5.86
CA ARG A 225 5.09 14.75 -7.12
C ARG A 225 6.61 14.60 -6.98
N ASP A 226 7.28 15.62 -6.44
CA ASP A 226 8.74 15.58 -6.26
C ASP A 226 9.14 14.41 -5.34
N VAL A 227 8.38 14.20 -4.27
CA VAL A 227 8.56 13.04 -3.36
C VAL A 227 8.43 11.74 -4.15
N ARG A 228 7.36 11.54 -4.91
CA ARG A 228 7.15 10.33 -5.71
C ARG A 228 8.26 10.10 -6.73
N ASP A 229 8.68 11.14 -7.43
CA ASP A 229 9.75 11.07 -8.43
C ASP A 229 11.07 10.65 -7.76
N ARG A 230 11.37 11.23 -6.59
CA ARG A 230 12.57 10.84 -5.83
C ARG A 230 12.50 9.39 -5.35
N LEU A 231 11.37 8.95 -4.80
CA LEU A 231 11.22 7.55 -4.38
C LEU A 231 11.28 6.58 -5.57
N THR A 232 10.80 6.98 -6.75
CA THR A 232 10.89 6.19 -7.99
C THR A 232 12.34 5.97 -8.40
N ILE A 233 13.21 6.99 -8.25
CA ILE A 233 14.65 6.84 -8.44
C ILE A 233 15.24 5.83 -7.46
N LEU A 234 14.85 5.90 -6.17
CA LEU A 234 15.34 4.96 -5.15
C LEU A 234 14.86 3.52 -5.39
N VAL A 235 13.67 3.34 -5.96
CA VAL A 235 13.20 2.02 -6.43
C VAL A 235 14.05 1.52 -7.59
N GLY A 236 14.36 2.37 -8.57
CA GLY A 236 15.26 2.02 -9.67
C GLY A 236 16.68 1.64 -9.21
N GLN A 237 17.10 2.13 -8.05
CA GLN A 237 18.37 1.80 -7.40
C GLN A 237 18.29 0.55 -6.48
N ASN A 238 17.13 -0.13 -6.41
CA ASN A 238 16.85 -1.23 -5.49
C ASN A 238 17.06 -0.87 -4.00
N ILE A 239 16.92 0.40 -3.64
CA ILE A 239 16.97 0.86 -2.24
C ILE A 239 15.60 0.72 -1.60
N LEU A 240 14.54 1.09 -2.35
CA LEU A 240 13.16 0.98 -1.93
C LEU A 240 12.40 -0.02 -2.81
N PRO A 241 11.34 -0.65 -2.29
CA PRO A 241 10.36 -1.34 -3.10
C PRO A 241 9.22 -0.44 -3.56
N ILE A 242 8.52 -0.88 -4.62
CA ILE A 242 7.33 -0.19 -5.14
C ILE A 242 6.22 -0.08 -4.07
N SER A 243 6.14 -1.03 -3.13
CA SER A 243 5.20 -0.96 -2.00
C SER A 243 5.45 0.22 -1.06
N ASP A 244 6.67 0.78 -1.02
CA ASP A 244 6.96 1.94 -0.18
C ASP A 244 6.55 3.25 -0.85
N ILE A 245 6.69 3.35 -2.19
CA ILE A 245 6.13 4.48 -2.97
C ILE A 245 4.63 4.59 -2.77
N LYS A 246 3.95 3.45 -2.64
CA LYS A 246 2.49 3.41 -2.48
C LYS A 246 2.00 4.21 -1.28
N LYS A 247 2.82 4.35 -0.22
CA LYS A 247 2.48 5.12 0.98
C LYS A 247 2.34 6.63 0.72
N VAL A 248 2.80 7.14 -0.44
CA VAL A 248 2.53 8.51 -0.89
C VAL A 248 1.03 8.74 -1.11
N ASP A 249 0.24 7.69 -1.38
CA ASP A 249 -1.16 7.78 -1.80
C ASP A 249 -2.13 7.97 -0.60
N GLN A 250 -1.90 8.98 0.25
CA GLN A 250 -2.71 9.23 1.46
C GLN A 250 -4.22 9.24 1.20
N ALA A 251 -4.67 9.87 0.11
CA ALA A 251 -6.09 9.92 -0.21
C ALA A 251 -6.71 8.53 -0.37
N GLN A 252 -5.95 7.54 -0.86
CA GLN A 252 -6.42 6.17 -0.93
C GLN A 252 -6.46 5.49 0.45
N ILE A 253 -5.49 5.78 1.32
CA ILE A 253 -5.48 5.29 2.70
C ILE A 253 -6.73 5.81 3.43
N ASP A 254 -7.04 7.10 3.26
CA ASP A 254 -8.13 7.76 3.96
C ASP A 254 -9.51 7.34 3.41
N LEU A 255 -9.65 7.20 2.09
CA LEU A 255 -10.93 6.99 1.42
C LEU A 255 -11.23 5.54 1.07
N PHE A 256 -10.21 4.70 0.87
CA PHE A 256 -10.35 3.32 0.41
C PHE A 256 -9.35 2.39 1.11
N PRO A 257 -9.26 2.42 2.46
CA PRO A 257 -8.19 1.75 3.22
C PRO A 257 -8.09 0.26 2.88
N ASN A 258 -9.22 -0.41 2.74
CA ASN A 258 -9.29 -1.83 2.43
C ASN A 258 -8.64 -2.18 1.09
N ASP A 259 -8.99 -1.46 0.03
CA ASP A 259 -8.45 -1.73 -1.30
C ASP A 259 -7.00 -1.27 -1.45
N PHE A 260 -6.64 -0.17 -0.81
CA PHE A 260 -5.27 0.26 -0.68
C PHE A 260 -4.40 -0.85 -0.07
N LEU A 261 -4.83 -1.41 1.07
CA LEU A 261 -4.11 -2.48 1.75
C LEU A 261 -3.98 -3.73 0.87
N ARG A 262 -5.04 -4.14 0.17
CA ARG A 262 -4.97 -5.32 -0.70
C ARG A 262 -3.96 -5.12 -1.83
N VAL A 263 -3.98 -3.97 -2.50
CA VAL A 263 -3.00 -3.65 -3.55
C VAL A 263 -1.59 -3.57 -2.97
N LEU A 264 -1.43 -2.97 -1.79
CA LEU A 264 -0.15 -2.89 -1.09
C LEU A 264 0.40 -4.29 -0.76
N GLU A 265 -0.43 -5.18 -0.22
CA GLU A 265 -0.03 -6.55 0.11
C GLU A 265 0.34 -7.35 -1.13
N VAL A 266 -0.41 -7.22 -2.25
CA VAL A 266 -0.01 -7.83 -3.53
C VAL A 266 1.40 -7.40 -3.94
N ARG A 267 1.73 -6.10 -3.83
CA ARG A 267 3.08 -5.59 -4.15
C ARG A 267 4.14 -6.18 -3.21
N LYS A 268 3.85 -6.29 -1.91
CA LYS A 268 4.73 -6.93 -0.93
C LYS A 268 4.93 -8.42 -1.23
N ILE A 269 3.91 -9.13 -1.70
CA ILE A 269 4.03 -10.54 -2.11
C ILE A 269 5.00 -10.67 -3.29
N TYR A 270 4.84 -9.86 -4.35
CA TYR A 270 5.76 -9.90 -5.49
C TYR A 270 7.20 -9.58 -5.08
N GLU A 271 7.38 -8.60 -4.20
CA GLU A 271 8.69 -8.28 -3.63
C GLU A 271 9.28 -9.46 -2.85
N TYR A 272 8.48 -10.09 -1.99
CA TYR A 272 8.88 -11.25 -1.19
C TYR A 272 9.41 -12.38 -2.08
N VAL A 273 8.67 -12.72 -3.14
CA VAL A 273 9.09 -13.77 -4.08
C VAL A 273 10.38 -13.41 -4.80
N LYS A 274 10.52 -12.17 -5.26
CA LYS A 274 11.77 -11.70 -5.87
C LYS A 274 12.94 -11.90 -4.90
N LEU A 275 12.81 -11.44 -3.67
CA LEU A 275 13.87 -11.52 -2.66
C LEU A 275 14.17 -12.95 -2.19
N GLN A 276 13.18 -13.84 -2.18
CA GLN A 276 13.42 -15.25 -1.90
C GLN A 276 14.37 -15.90 -2.91
N ASN A 277 14.28 -15.49 -4.18
CA ASN A 277 15.16 -15.96 -5.25
C ASN A 277 16.52 -15.25 -5.27
N GLU A 278 16.69 -14.16 -4.52
CA GLU A 278 17.89 -13.34 -4.44
C GLU A 278 18.51 -13.43 -3.03
N GLN A 279 18.93 -14.63 -2.63
CA GLN A 279 19.58 -14.84 -1.33
C GLN A 279 21.11 -15.00 -1.45
N PRO A 280 21.87 -14.48 -0.47
CA PRO A 280 23.31 -14.75 -0.38
C PRO A 280 23.60 -16.22 -0.05
N ASP A 281 24.85 -16.63 -0.22
CA ASP A 281 25.34 -17.89 0.32
C ASP A 281 25.26 -17.93 1.87
N THR A 282 25.33 -19.13 2.44
CA THR A 282 25.16 -19.36 3.87
C THR A 282 26.20 -18.62 4.73
N GLU A 283 27.43 -18.46 4.26
CA GLU A 283 28.47 -17.75 5.02
C GLU A 283 28.18 -16.25 5.07
N THR A 284 27.88 -15.66 3.92
CA THR A 284 27.49 -14.25 3.80
C THR A 284 26.22 -13.96 4.61
N PHE A 285 25.23 -14.87 4.59
CA PHE A 285 24.03 -14.73 5.41
C PHE A 285 24.35 -14.66 6.91
N ARG A 286 25.21 -15.56 7.43
CA ARG A 286 25.63 -15.53 8.83
C ARG A 286 26.35 -14.23 9.20
N LYS A 287 27.22 -13.72 8.33
CA LYS A 287 27.90 -12.43 8.55
C LYS A 287 26.90 -11.27 8.66
N ILE A 288 25.84 -11.29 7.85
CA ILE A 288 24.76 -10.30 7.93
C ILE A 288 23.99 -10.43 9.24
N GLU A 289 23.68 -11.64 9.68
CA GLU A 289 22.99 -11.87 10.95
C GLU A 289 23.81 -11.42 12.16
N ASP A 290 25.11 -11.73 12.18
CA ASP A 290 26.00 -11.32 13.25
C ASP A 290 26.21 -9.81 13.27
N TYR A 291 26.35 -9.18 12.10
CA TYR A 291 26.40 -7.73 12.00
C TYR A 291 25.10 -7.09 12.49
N ALA A 292 23.93 -7.62 12.10
CA ALA A 292 22.62 -7.09 12.49
C ALA A 292 22.42 -7.05 14.02
N LYS A 293 22.96 -8.00 14.78
CA LYS A 293 22.91 -8.02 16.25
C LYS A 293 23.64 -6.84 16.90
N SER A 294 24.64 -6.29 16.21
CA SER A 294 25.51 -5.20 16.69
C SER A 294 25.26 -3.86 15.99
N PHE A 295 24.36 -3.84 15.00
CA PHE A 295 24.08 -2.67 14.18
C PHE A 295 23.45 -1.55 15.02
N LYS A 296 23.86 -0.31 14.74
CA LYS A 296 23.31 0.90 15.35
C LYS A 296 22.89 1.87 14.27
N ALA A 297 21.76 2.53 14.46
CA ALA A 297 21.27 3.56 13.53
C ALA A 297 22.37 4.59 13.22
N GLY A 298 22.52 4.93 11.94
CA GLY A 298 23.55 5.84 11.44
C GLY A 298 24.93 5.21 11.20
N TYR A 299 25.15 3.93 11.51
CA TYR A 299 26.43 3.27 11.21
C TYR A 299 26.49 2.81 9.75
N PHE A 300 27.71 2.77 9.19
CA PHE A 300 27.92 2.33 7.82
C PHE A 300 27.88 0.80 7.73
N VAL A 301 27.10 0.28 6.78
CA VAL A 301 27.08 -1.14 6.44
C VAL A 301 28.39 -1.51 5.74
N PRO A 302 29.16 -2.50 6.23
CA PRO A 302 30.42 -2.92 5.60
C PRO A 302 30.25 -3.19 4.10
N VAL A 303 31.27 -2.86 3.31
CA VAL A 303 31.20 -2.90 1.83
C VAL A 303 30.86 -4.31 1.34
N GLU A 304 31.40 -5.33 1.99
CA GLU A 304 31.18 -6.74 1.73
C GLU A 304 29.74 -7.20 2.03
N LEU A 305 29.04 -6.55 2.97
CA LEU A 305 27.66 -6.85 3.34
C LEU A 305 26.65 -5.99 2.57
N LYS A 306 27.08 -4.82 2.06
CA LYS A 306 26.20 -3.81 1.47
C LYS A 306 25.30 -4.35 0.37
N LYS A 307 25.80 -5.24 -0.49
CA LYS A 307 25.02 -5.87 -1.56
C LYS A 307 23.79 -6.62 -1.03
N TRP A 308 23.92 -7.26 0.12
CA TRP A 308 22.95 -8.22 0.65
C TRP A 308 22.21 -7.69 1.88
N TRP A 309 22.69 -6.63 2.51
CA TRP A 309 22.07 -6.01 3.67
C TRP A 309 20.61 -5.63 3.41
N ILE A 310 20.34 -4.92 2.29
CA ILE A 310 18.99 -4.49 1.94
C ILE A 310 18.09 -5.70 1.62
N PRO A 311 18.42 -6.60 0.68
CA PRO A 311 17.60 -7.78 0.39
C PRO A 311 17.28 -8.63 1.61
N VAL A 312 18.27 -8.92 2.46
CA VAL A 312 18.10 -9.79 3.64
C VAL A 312 17.26 -9.11 4.71
N THR A 313 17.54 -7.85 5.02
CA THR A 313 16.76 -7.08 6.01
C THR A 313 15.32 -6.93 5.54
N ARG A 314 15.12 -6.67 4.25
CA ARG A 314 13.79 -6.51 3.66
C ARG A 314 13.01 -7.82 3.60
N LEU A 315 13.67 -8.93 3.26
CA LEU A 315 13.04 -10.25 3.31
C LEU A 315 12.60 -10.61 4.74
N ARG A 316 13.40 -10.26 5.75
CA ARG A 316 13.02 -10.44 7.17
C ARG A 316 11.79 -9.61 7.54
N GLU A 317 11.78 -8.34 7.16
CA GLU A 317 10.62 -7.46 7.35
C GLU A 317 9.36 -7.99 6.67
N LEU A 318 9.47 -8.50 5.43
CA LEU A 318 8.32 -9.07 4.73
C LEU A 318 7.83 -10.33 5.44
N LYS A 319 8.72 -11.22 5.91
CA LYS A 319 8.30 -12.40 6.69
C LYS A 319 7.48 -12.01 7.92
N SER A 320 7.86 -10.95 8.63
CA SER A 320 7.10 -10.48 9.80
C SER A 320 5.81 -9.75 9.44
N THR A 321 5.82 -8.89 8.41
CA THR A 321 4.71 -7.94 8.14
C THR A 321 3.75 -8.35 7.03
N LEU A 322 4.08 -9.35 6.20
CA LEU A 322 3.25 -9.74 5.06
C LEU A 322 1.92 -10.35 5.54
N ARG A 323 0.82 -9.88 4.92
CA ARG A 323 -0.55 -10.30 5.20
C ARG A 323 -1.20 -10.90 3.95
N PRO A 324 -0.76 -12.10 3.54
CA PRO A 324 -1.28 -12.76 2.34
C PRO A 324 -2.77 -13.11 2.46
N ASP A 325 -3.27 -13.21 3.69
CA ASP A 325 -4.69 -13.35 4.00
C ASP A 325 -5.56 -12.21 3.47
N LEU A 326 -5.01 -11.00 3.27
CA LEU A 326 -5.78 -9.87 2.72
C LEU A 326 -5.97 -9.95 1.21
N VAL A 327 -5.17 -10.76 0.53
CA VAL A 327 -5.14 -10.83 -0.94
C VAL A 327 -6.07 -11.94 -1.47
N ALA A 328 -6.56 -12.82 -0.59
CA ALA A 328 -7.35 -13.98 -0.97
C ALA A 328 -8.67 -13.61 -1.67
N GLY A 329 -8.93 -14.24 -2.82
CA GLY A 329 -10.29 -14.43 -3.36
C GLY A 329 -10.93 -13.31 -4.19
N SER A 330 -10.50 -12.04 -4.10
CA SER A 330 -11.28 -10.93 -4.70
C SER A 330 -10.58 -10.05 -5.73
N LEU A 331 -9.24 -10.10 -5.85
CA LEU A 331 -8.50 -9.17 -6.72
C LEU A 331 -8.19 -9.69 -8.12
N PHE A 332 -8.32 -10.99 -8.34
CA PHE A 332 -7.84 -11.65 -9.54
C PHE A 332 -8.96 -12.42 -10.23
N VAL A 333 -9.00 -12.33 -11.55
CA VAL A 333 -9.87 -13.20 -12.36
C VAL A 333 -9.35 -14.62 -12.19
N LYS A 334 -10.23 -15.55 -11.77
CA LYS A 334 -9.88 -16.96 -11.63
C LYS A 334 -9.38 -17.52 -12.97
N ASP A 335 -8.52 -18.53 -12.90
CA ASP A 335 -8.00 -19.29 -14.05
C ASP A 335 -7.08 -18.50 -15.01
N THR A 336 -6.48 -17.39 -14.58
CA THR A 336 -5.36 -16.74 -15.29
C THR A 336 -4.00 -17.28 -14.81
N ASP A 337 -2.96 -17.16 -15.63
CA ASP A 337 -1.59 -17.56 -15.25
C ASP A 337 -1.10 -16.78 -14.03
N GLU A 338 -1.42 -15.49 -13.94
CA GLU A 338 -1.14 -14.64 -12.80
C GLU A 338 -1.87 -15.10 -11.54
N TYR A 339 -3.15 -15.47 -11.65
CA TYR A 339 -3.91 -16.02 -10.53
C TYR A 339 -3.27 -17.32 -10.03
N ASN A 340 -2.91 -18.23 -10.93
CA ASN A 340 -2.27 -19.50 -10.56
C ASN A 340 -0.91 -19.27 -9.88
N ARG A 341 -0.09 -18.37 -10.41
CA ARG A 341 1.20 -18.00 -9.78
C ARG A 341 1.00 -17.41 -8.39
N LEU A 342 0.03 -16.51 -8.23
CA LEU A 342 -0.26 -15.94 -6.93
C LEU A 342 -0.78 -17.00 -5.97
N GLN A 343 -1.65 -17.91 -6.41
CA GLN A 343 -2.16 -18.97 -5.55
C GLN A 343 -1.05 -19.89 -5.06
N LEU A 344 -0.09 -20.26 -5.93
CA LEU A 344 1.09 -21.01 -5.49
C LEU A 344 1.87 -20.29 -4.40
N ILE A 345 1.96 -18.95 -4.48
CA ILE A 345 2.61 -18.14 -3.45
C ILE A 345 1.77 -18.13 -2.17
N LEU A 346 0.46 -17.88 -2.26
CA LEU A 346 -0.45 -17.86 -1.12
C LEU A 346 -0.50 -19.22 -0.41
N ASP A 347 -0.44 -20.32 -1.16
CA ASP A 347 -0.37 -21.68 -0.65
C ASP A 347 0.86 -21.91 0.23
N SER A 348 1.99 -21.25 -0.07
CA SER A 348 3.20 -21.34 0.77
C SER A 348 3.07 -20.64 2.13
N PHE A 349 2.02 -19.83 2.32
CA PHE A 349 1.70 -19.18 3.59
C PHE A 349 0.61 -19.89 4.40
N LYS A 350 0.03 -20.98 3.87
CA LYS A 350 -0.91 -21.78 4.64
C LYS A 350 -0.23 -22.33 5.89
N PRO A 351 -0.89 -22.28 7.06
CA PRO A 351 -0.32 -22.85 8.26
C PRO A 351 -0.03 -24.34 8.13
N ASP A 352 1.13 -24.75 8.63
CA ASP A 352 1.48 -26.15 8.76
C ASP A 352 0.85 -26.80 10.01
N GLU A 353 0.95 -28.12 10.11
CA GLU A 353 0.40 -28.88 11.24
C GLU A 353 0.98 -28.45 12.59
N GLN A 354 2.24 -28.03 12.66
CA GLN A 354 2.87 -27.62 13.90
C GLN A 354 2.31 -26.29 14.40
N GLN A 355 2.13 -25.33 13.49
CA GLN A 355 1.52 -24.03 13.78
C GLN A 355 0.06 -24.19 14.23
N LEU A 356 -0.70 -25.09 13.60
CA LEU A 356 -2.09 -25.35 13.99
C LEU A 356 -2.18 -26.00 15.38
N LYS A 357 -1.27 -26.94 15.70
CA LYS A 357 -1.17 -27.50 17.06
C LYS A 357 -0.84 -26.44 18.11
N GLU A 358 -0.01 -25.47 17.77
CA GLU A 358 0.31 -24.35 18.66
C GLU A 358 -0.93 -23.53 18.99
N VAL A 359 -1.78 -23.25 17.99
CA VAL A 359 -3.10 -22.62 18.20
C VAL A 359 -3.94 -23.45 19.15
N ASP A 360 -4.12 -24.74 18.87
CA ASP A 360 -4.99 -25.61 19.68
C ASP A 360 -4.50 -25.71 21.13
N GLN A 361 -3.18 -25.81 21.33
CA GLN A 361 -2.56 -25.81 22.65
C GLN A 361 -2.77 -24.49 23.39
N TRP A 362 -2.61 -23.36 22.70
CA TRP A 362 -2.80 -22.05 23.29
C TRP A 362 -4.23 -21.86 23.78
N VAL A 363 -5.21 -22.24 22.95
CA VAL A 363 -6.64 -22.15 23.28
C VAL A 363 -6.99 -23.02 24.48
N ALA A 364 -6.50 -24.27 24.49
CA ALA A 364 -6.74 -25.20 25.60
C ALA A 364 -6.17 -24.68 26.93
N GLN A 365 -5.06 -23.93 26.89
CA GLN A 365 -4.43 -23.33 28.08
C GLN A 365 -5.06 -22.00 28.50
N ASN A 366 -5.72 -21.28 27.59
CA ASN A 366 -6.23 -19.92 27.79
C ASN A 366 -7.69 -19.78 27.33
N PRO A 367 -8.63 -20.56 27.88
CA PRO A 367 -10.03 -20.56 27.43
C PRO A 367 -10.63 -19.16 27.56
N GLY A 368 -11.17 -18.64 26.45
CA GLY A 368 -11.76 -17.30 26.37
C GLY A 368 -10.77 -16.12 26.43
N GLY A 369 -9.46 -16.38 26.48
CA GLY A 369 -8.44 -15.34 26.39
C GLY A 369 -8.27 -14.80 24.96
N VAL A 370 -7.75 -13.58 24.84
CA VAL A 370 -7.38 -12.99 23.54
C VAL A 370 -6.04 -13.60 23.09
N PRO A 371 -5.97 -14.25 21.92
CA PRO A 371 -4.72 -14.85 21.46
C PRO A 371 -3.62 -13.82 21.29
N PRO A 372 -2.35 -14.16 21.59
CA PRO A 372 -1.23 -13.31 21.22
C PRO A 372 -1.16 -13.19 19.70
N GLU A 373 -0.49 -12.14 19.23
CA GLU A 373 -0.51 -11.75 17.83
C GLU A 373 -0.11 -12.86 16.84
N HIS A 374 0.95 -13.61 17.14
CA HIS A 374 1.40 -14.70 16.27
C HIS A 374 0.33 -15.81 16.12
N ILE A 375 -0.42 -16.11 17.19
CA ILE A 375 -1.55 -17.06 17.15
C ILE A 375 -2.71 -16.47 16.34
N GLN A 376 -3.05 -15.18 16.54
CA GLN A 376 -4.08 -14.52 15.72
C GLN A 376 -3.72 -14.57 14.23
N ARG A 377 -2.44 -14.39 13.88
CA ARG A 377 -1.96 -14.47 12.50
C ARG A 377 -2.13 -15.87 11.92
N ILE A 378 -1.73 -16.92 12.64
CA ILE A 378 -1.91 -18.32 12.19
C ILE A 378 -3.39 -18.59 11.92
N ILE A 379 -4.28 -18.14 12.82
CA ILE A 379 -5.73 -18.32 12.66
C ILE A 379 -6.26 -17.54 11.46
N ALA A 380 -5.86 -16.29 11.28
CA ALA A 380 -6.27 -15.49 10.12
C ALA A 380 -5.82 -16.12 8.79
N LEU A 381 -4.59 -16.66 8.73
CA LEU A 381 -4.10 -17.40 7.57
C LEU A 381 -4.92 -18.68 7.34
N ALA A 382 -5.18 -19.46 8.39
CA ALA A 382 -5.98 -20.68 8.30
C ALA A 382 -7.41 -20.41 7.80
N LEU A 383 -8.04 -19.32 8.26
CA LEU A 383 -9.40 -18.97 7.88
C LEU A 383 -9.51 -18.42 6.46
N ASN A 384 -8.56 -17.59 6.04
CA ASN A 384 -8.63 -16.89 4.74
C ASN A 384 -7.95 -17.66 3.60
N LEU A 385 -6.88 -18.41 3.89
CA LEU A 385 -6.13 -19.19 2.89
C LEU A 385 -6.46 -20.69 2.97
N GLY A 386 -7.06 -21.16 4.06
CA GLY A 386 -7.18 -22.57 4.36
C GLY A 386 -5.92 -23.14 5.03
N THR A 387 -5.90 -24.45 5.19
CA THR A 387 -4.83 -25.17 5.91
C THR A 387 -4.28 -26.31 5.06
N THR A 388 -3.08 -26.78 5.41
CA THR A 388 -2.44 -27.93 4.75
C THR A 388 -3.08 -29.27 5.13
N ILE A 389 -3.83 -29.30 6.23
CA ILE A 389 -4.58 -30.45 6.76
C ILE A 389 -6.04 -30.05 7.01
N GLU A 390 -6.95 -31.01 7.21
CA GLU A 390 -8.30 -30.69 7.69
C GLU A 390 -8.21 -30.19 9.14
N TRP A 391 -8.38 -28.88 9.33
CA TRP A 391 -8.38 -28.24 10.64
C TRP A 391 -9.66 -27.43 10.82
N LYS A 392 -10.28 -27.55 12.00
CA LYS A 392 -11.47 -26.80 12.36
C LYS A 392 -11.10 -25.79 13.43
N PRO A 393 -11.32 -24.48 13.20
CA PRO A 393 -10.95 -23.46 14.16
C PRO A 393 -11.72 -23.66 15.48
N PRO A 394 -11.06 -23.58 16.64
CA PRO A 394 -11.74 -23.59 17.93
C PRO A 394 -12.74 -22.43 18.02
N GLY A 395 -14.01 -22.75 18.32
CA GLY A 395 -15.12 -21.79 18.27
C GLY A 395 -14.93 -20.56 19.18
N GLU A 396 -14.20 -20.73 20.29
CA GLU A 396 -13.89 -19.68 21.27
C GLU A 396 -13.04 -18.53 20.69
N VAL A 397 -12.31 -18.79 19.60
CA VAL A 397 -11.33 -17.86 19.05
C VAL A 397 -11.87 -17.06 17.87
N LEU A 398 -12.91 -17.56 17.20
CA LEU A 398 -13.51 -16.91 16.03
C LEU A 398 -14.09 -15.52 16.34
N SER A 399 -14.57 -15.30 17.57
CA SER A 399 -15.09 -13.99 18.01
C SER A 399 -14.00 -13.03 18.47
N GLN A 400 -12.77 -13.52 18.68
CA GLN A 400 -11.67 -12.78 19.29
C GLN A 400 -10.55 -12.45 18.32
N VAL A 401 -10.49 -13.13 17.18
CA VAL A 401 -9.51 -12.84 16.13
C VAL A 401 -9.96 -11.61 15.38
N ASN A 402 -9.14 -10.56 15.44
CA ASN A 402 -9.30 -9.44 14.56
C ASN A 402 -8.85 -9.84 13.15
N LEU A 403 -9.80 -10.29 12.33
CA LEU A 403 -9.55 -10.68 10.94
C LEU A 403 -9.15 -9.49 10.05
N GLY A 404 -9.18 -8.26 10.57
CA GLY A 404 -8.87 -7.05 9.81
C GLY A 404 -9.94 -6.67 8.78
N TYR A 405 -10.97 -7.49 8.58
CA TYR A 405 -12.10 -7.30 7.68
C TYR A 405 -13.36 -7.91 8.32
N PRO A 406 -14.58 -7.44 7.95
CA PRO A 406 -15.73 -8.34 8.00
C PRO A 406 -15.38 -9.57 7.15
N LEU A 407 -15.60 -10.78 7.69
CA LEU A 407 -15.51 -12.01 6.93
C LEU A 407 -16.20 -11.77 5.58
N VAL A 408 -15.52 -12.06 4.47
CA VAL A 408 -16.19 -12.06 3.16
C VAL A 408 -17.41 -12.95 3.35
N ASP A 409 -18.60 -12.37 3.23
CA ASP A 409 -19.85 -13.14 3.24
C ASP A 409 -19.62 -14.24 2.21
N LYS A 410 -19.48 -15.48 2.69
CA LYS A 410 -19.54 -16.63 1.80
C LYS A 410 -20.97 -16.59 1.30
N GLU A 411 -21.16 -16.13 0.06
CA GLU A 411 -22.42 -16.35 -0.64
C GLU A 411 -22.68 -17.87 -0.55
N GLU A 412 -23.72 -18.23 0.21
CA GLU A 412 -24.20 -19.60 0.39
C GLU A 412 -24.70 -20.20 -0.93
#